data_AF-Q4RDB4-F1
#
_entry.id   AF-Q4RDB4-F1
#
_cell.length_a   1.000
_cell.length_b   1.000
_cell.length_c   1.000
_cell.angle_alpha   90.00
_cell.angle_beta   90.00
_cell.angle_gamma   90.00
#
_symmetry.space_group_name_H-M   'P 1'
#
loop_
_entity.id
_entity.type
_entity.pdbx_description
1 polymer ?
#
loop_
_entity_poly.entity_id
_entity_poly.type
_entity_poly.pdbx_seq_one_letter_code
_entity_poly.pdbx_strand_id
1 'polypeptide(L)'
;KTAVFKAKVTGNPTPTITWSRANGEIHYHPDVCLQKFDEASQEHTLQFPKVSPEDADTYKCFATNEYGRAVCTVLLNVIEVGFSKSKEFQKPQGTDIADYRKKLKKRNADGTREEKPMEPEEKVWEILLSADKKDYERICAEYGITDFRGMLKKLCEMKKEREEEIAGFISQISSLKHIDVKEDNCATIELDMDLKDPSSKIFLYKDGVMVPFTVEESESMKHSLKQVGKKYVFTIKNLGAGDAGLYSVDVEGVNIFSTDFK
;
A
#
# COMPACT_ATOMS: atom_id res chain seq x y z
N LYS A 1 -4.72 1.07 -29.63
CA LYS A 1 -3.60 1.70 -30.38
C LYS A 1 -2.45 0.69 -30.46
N THR A 2 -1.54 0.81 -31.42
CA THR A 2 -0.37 -0.07 -31.55
C THR A 2 0.87 0.68 -31.07
N ALA A 3 1.80 0.00 -30.38
CA ALA A 3 3.12 0.51 -30.05
C ALA A 3 4.19 -0.37 -30.69
N VAL A 4 5.30 0.24 -31.09
CA VAL A 4 6.39 -0.44 -31.79
C VAL A 4 7.71 0.10 -31.29
N PHE A 5 8.55 -0.75 -30.74
CA PHE A 5 9.95 -0.45 -30.44
C PHE A 5 10.83 -1.04 -31.52
N LYS A 6 11.75 -0.23 -32.03
CA LYS A 6 12.69 -0.60 -33.09
C LYS A 6 14.10 -0.43 -32.57
N ALA A 7 14.94 -1.43 -32.82
CA ALA A 7 16.35 -1.43 -32.47
C ALA A 7 17.16 -1.85 -33.71
N LYS A 8 18.01 -0.95 -34.19
CA LYS A 8 19.05 -1.28 -35.17
C LYS A 8 20.33 -1.58 -34.41
N VAL A 9 20.87 -2.76 -34.65
CA VAL A 9 22.03 -3.24 -33.89
C VAL A 9 23.14 -3.62 -34.85
N THR A 10 24.36 -3.22 -34.49
CA THR A 10 25.59 -3.57 -35.19
C THR A 10 26.58 -4.15 -34.18
N GLY A 11 27.41 -5.09 -34.63
CA GLY A 11 28.46 -5.70 -33.82
C GLY A 11 29.16 -6.82 -34.57
N ASN A 12 30.43 -7.06 -34.25
CA ASN A 12 31.22 -8.16 -34.79
C ASN A 12 31.87 -8.92 -33.63
N PRO A 13 31.55 -10.21 -33.40
CA PRO A 13 30.55 -11.01 -34.10
C PRO A 13 29.13 -10.47 -33.95
N THR A 14 28.24 -10.87 -34.87
CA THR A 14 26.83 -10.45 -34.88
C THR A 14 26.18 -10.72 -33.53
N PRO A 15 25.67 -9.69 -32.83
CA PRO A 15 25.10 -9.86 -31.51
C PRO A 15 23.72 -10.51 -31.56
N THR A 16 23.41 -11.32 -30.56
CA THR A 16 22.06 -11.87 -30.33
C THR A 16 21.21 -10.84 -29.59
N ILE A 17 19.97 -10.66 -30.03
CA ILE A 17 19.03 -9.68 -29.47
C ILE A 17 18.01 -10.32 -28.57
N THR A 18 17.91 -9.83 -27.33
CA THR A 18 16.86 -10.22 -26.38
C THR A 18 16.17 -8.99 -25.82
N TRP A 19 14.89 -9.14 -25.49
CA TRP A 19 14.10 -8.10 -24.83
C TRP A 19 13.71 -8.56 -23.44
N SER A 20 13.71 -7.63 -22.48
CA SER A 20 13.09 -7.82 -21.18
C SER A 20 12.23 -6.62 -20.82
N ARG A 21 11.30 -6.81 -19.89
CA ARG A 21 10.58 -5.73 -19.21
C ARG A 21 10.99 -5.68 -17.75
N ALA A 22 10.74 -4.58 -17.04
CA ALA A 22 11.16 -4.44 -15.65
C ALA A 22 10.29 -5.28 -14.70
N ASN A 23 8.99 -5.39 -15.00
CA ASN A 23 8.03 -6.10 -14.16
C ASN A 23 7.66 -7.46 -14.77
N GLY A 24 8.56 -8.43 -14.66
CA GLY A 24 8.32 -9.83 -15.07
C GLY A 24 8.72 -10.17 -16.51
N GLU A 25 8.08 -11.19 -17.09
CA GLU A 25 8.42 -11.74 -18.41
C GLU A 25 7.58 -11.12 -19.54
N ILE A 26 8.13 -11.10 -20.76
CA ILE A 26 7.38 -10.65 -21.94
C ILE A 26 6.55 -11.84 -22.45
N HIS A 27 5.23 -11.68 -22.44
CA HIS A 27 4.30 -12.66 -22.98
C HIS A 27 4.17 -12.49 -24.50
N TYR A 28 4.91 -13.30 -25.25
CA TYR A 28 4.83 -13.29 -26.71
C TYR A 28 3.57 -14.00 -27.20
N HIS A 29 2.67 -13.24 -27.81
CA HIS A 29 1.45 -13.75 -28.42
C HIS A 29 1.03 -12.82 -29.58
N PRO A 30 0.50 -13.33 -30.71
CA PRO A 30 0.17 -12.51 -31.87
C PRO A 30 -0.76 -11.32 -31.62
N ASP A 31 -1.62 -11.41 -30.61
CA ASP A 31 -2.53 -10.34 -30.22
C ASP A 31 -1.99 -9.39 -29.13
N VAL A 32 -0.90 -9.77 -28.46
CA VAL A 32 -0.38 -9.09 -27.25
C VAL A 32 0.98 -8.45 -27.54
N CYS A 33 1.99 -9.27 -27.88
CA CYS A 33 3.34 -8.81 -28.12
C CYS A 33 4.04 -9.73 -29.12
N LEU A 34 4.64 -9.13 -30.14
CA LEU A 34 5.30 -9.80 -31.26
C LEU A 34 6.74 -9.32 -31.37
N GLN A 35 7.67 -10.25 -31.48
CA GLN A 35 9.04 -9.95 -31.88
C GLN A 35 9.21 -10.22 -33.38
N LYS A 36 9.83 -9.29 -34.10
CA LYS A 36 10.14 -9.41 -35.53
C LYS A 36 11.58 -8.99 -35.79
N PHE A 37 12.18 -9.57 -36.82
CA PHE A 37 13.49 -9.17 -37.33
C PHE A 37 13.41 -9.01 -38.84
N ASP A 38 13.90 -7.88 -39.34
CA ASP A 38 14.03 -7.61 -40.77
C ASP A 38 15.52 -7.64 -41.15
N GLU A 39 15.92 -8.66 -41.90
CA GLU A 39 17.30 -8.89 -42.33
C GLU A 39 17.81 -7.81 -43.30
N ALA A 40 16.94 -7.27 -44.15
CA ALA A 40 17.33 -6.27 -45.16
C ALA A 40 17.65 -4.92 -44.52
N SER A 41 16.94 -4.56 -43.45
CA SER A 41 17.14 -3.30 -42.71
C SER A 41 17.94 -3.45 -41.41
N GLN A 42 18.30 -4.68 -41.03
CA GLN A 42 18.95 -5.04 -39.75
C GLN A 42 18.20 -4.46 -38.53
N GLU A 43 16.86 -4.51 -38.59
CA GLU A 43 15.99 -3.90 -37.59
C GLU A 43 15.24 -4.97 -36.77
N HIS A 44 15.47 -4.97 -35.47
CA HIS A 44 14.72 -5.78 -34.51
C HIS A 44 13.55 -4.97 -33.98
N THR A 45 12.36 -5.58 -34.00
CA THR A 45 11.11 -4.92 -33.61
C THR A 45 10.41 -5.68 -32.50
N LEU A 46 9.99 -4.96 -31.45
CA LEU A 46 9.03 -5.42 -30.46
C LEU A 46 7.72 -4.65 -30.65
N GLN A 47 6.68 -5.33 -31.08
CA GLN A 47 5.40 -4.73 -31.48
C GLN A 47 4.28 -5.19 -30.55
N PHE A 48 3.48 -4.22 -30.07
CA PHE A 48 2.26 -4.43 -29.30
C PHE A 48 1.07 -4.06 -30.17
N PRO A 49 0.37 -5.03 -30.81
CA PRO A 49 -0.71 -4.78 -31.74
C PRO A 49 -1.85 -3.99 -31.11
N LYS A 50 -2.19 -4.33 -29.86
CA LYS A 50 -3.21 -3.69 -29.05
C LYS A 50 -2.63 -3.32 -27.69
N VAL A 51 -2.10 -2.10 -27.61
CA VAL A 51 -1.56 -1.53 -26.39
C VAL A 51 -2.69 -1.33 -25.38
N SER A 52 -2.46 -1.89 -24.20
CA SER A 52 -3.27 -1.83 -23.01
C SER A 52 -2.46 -1.22 -21.85
N PRO A 53 -3.10 -0.78 -20.75
CA PRO A 53 -2.37 -0.23 -19.60
C PRO A 53 -1.35 -1.20 -18.98
N GLU A 54 -1.58 -2.50 -19.05
CA GLU A 54 -0.67 -3.57 -18.57
C GLU A 54 0.61 -3.72 -19.41
N ASP A 55 0.61 -3.20 -20.64
CA ASP A 55 1.81 -3.10 -21.46
C ASP A 55 2.73 -1.94 -21.02
N ALA A 56 2.26 -1.02 -20.18
CA ALA A 56 3.06 0.12 -19.71
C ALA A 56 4.20 -0.36 -18.79
N ASP A 57 5.44 -0.27 -19.28
CA ASP A 57 6.63 -0.72 -18.57
C ASP A 57 7.90 -0.09 -19.14
N THR A 58 9.02 -0.31 -18.46
CA THR A 58 10.37 -0.09 -18.97
C THR A 58 10.87 -1.34 -19.68
N TYR A 59 11.02 -1.24 -20.99
CA TYR A 59 11.55 -2.31 -21.84
C TYR A 59 13.03 -2.10 -22.08
N LYS A 60 13.80 -3.18 -22.06
CA LYS A 60 15.23 -3.20 -22.33
C LYS A 60 15.52 -4.13 -23.50
N CYS A 61 16.19 -3.61 -24.50
CA CYS A 61 16.79 -4.38 -25.58
C CYS A 61 18.26 -4.65 -25.24
N PHE A 62 18.67 -5.90 -25.31
CA PHE A 62 20.04 -6.33 -25.09
C PHE A 62 20.61 -6.87 -26.38
N ALA A 63 21.79 -6.37 -26.76
CA ALA A 63 22.59 -6.90 -27.84
C ALA A 63 23.84 -7.55 -27.24
N THR A 64 23.98 -8.87 -27.36
CA THR A 64 25.06 -9.62 -26.72
C THR A 64 25.86 -10.41 -27.74
N ASN A 65 27.18 -10.26 -27.74
CA ASN A 65 28.11 -11.14 -28.45
C ASN A 65 29.17 -11.69 -27.47
N GLU A 66 30.11 -12.49 -27.96
CA GLU A 66 31.13 -13.12 -27.10
C GLU A 66 32.05 -12.12 -26.38
N TYR A 67 32.14 -10.88 -26.88
CA TYR A 67 33.03 -9.85 -26.34
C TYR A 67 32.32 -8.83 -25.45
N GLY A 68 30.99 -8.79 -25.44
CA GLY A 68 30.27 -7.84 -24.62
C GLY A 68 28.77 -7.76 -24.85
N ARG A 69 28.16 -6.82 -24.11
CA ARG A 69 26.71 -6.58 -24.10
C ARG A 69 26.43 -5.08 -24.15
N ALA A 70 25.58 -4.66 -25.10
CA ALA A 70 25.02 -3.33 -25.15
C ALA A 70 23.53 -3.36 -24.73
N VAL A 71 23.05 -2.27 -24.12
CA VAL A 71 21.68 -2.17 -23.59
C VAL A 71 21.03 -0.87 -24.06
N CYS A 72 19.81 -0.95 -24.57
CA CYS A 72 18.95 0.19 -24.84
C CYS A 72 17.68 0.08 -24.01
N THR A 73 17.26 1.17 -23.36
CA THR A 73 16.10 1.19 -22.46
C THR A 73 15.06 2.17 -22.99
N VAL A 74 13.80 1.76 -23.02
CA VAL A 74 12.67 2.58 -23.46
C VAL A 74 11.49 2.44 -22.49
N LEU A 75 10.81 3.55 -22.20
CA LEU A 75 9.63 3.57 -21.33
C LEU A 75 8.36 3.65 -22.18
N LEU A 76 7.45 2.68 -22.01
CA LEU A 76 6.09 2.73 -22.55
C LEU A 76 5.15 3.34 -21.53
N ASN A 77 4.63 4.53 -21.80
CA ASN A 77 3.55 5.12 -21.00
C ASN A 77 2.23 5.02 -21.78
N VAL A 78 1.22 4.42 -21.18
CA VAL A 78 -0.13 4.30 -21.75
C VAL A 78 -1.07 5.17 -20.93
N ILE A 79 -1.63 6.20 -21.56
CA ILE A 79 -2.55 7.14 -20.92
C ILE A 79 -3.92 6.96 -21.57
N GLU A 80 -4.87 6.42 -20.82
CA GLU A 80 -6.26 6.38 -21.26
C GLU A 80 -6.88 7.77 -21.12
N VAL A 81 -7.41 8.30 -22.22
CA VAL A 81 -8.14 9.56 -22.25
C VAL A 81 -9.56 9.25 -22.74
N GLY A 82 -10.51 9.13 -21.82
CA GLY A 82 -11.91 8.89 -22.18
C GLY A 82 -12.84 8.73 -20.97
N PHE A 83 -13.85 9.61 -20.89
CA PHE A 83 -14.92 9.58 -19.92
C PHE A 83 -15.85 8.36 -20.10
N SER A 84 -16.34 7.82 -18.97
CA SER A 84 -17.25 6.67 -18.74
C SER A 84 -18.33 6.35 -19.79
N LYS A 85 -18.50 5.05 -20.10
CA LYS A 85 -19.79 4.31 -20.05
C LYS A 85 -19.57 2.79 -19.95
N SER A 86 -20.51 2.14 -19.28
CA SER A 86 -20.49 0.86 -18.55
C SER A 86 -20.60 -0.45 -19.34
N LYS A 87 -20.07 -1.53 -18.72
CA LYS A 87 -20.55 -2.95 -18.62
C LYS A 87 -19.49 -3.77 -17.84
N GLU A 88 -19.46 -3.82 -16.49
CA GLU A 88 -20.10 -4.81 -15.57
C GLU A 88 -19.83 -6.28 -15.97
N PHE A 89 -19.11 -7.15 -15.24
CA PHE A 89 -19.08 -7.59 -13.81
C PHE A 89 -17.66 -8.20 -13.53
N GLN A 90 -16.99 -8.17 -12.37
CA GLN A 90 -17.33 -7.92 -10.96
C GLN A 90 -16.25 -7.03 -10.31
N LYS A 91 -16.69 -5.96 -9.65
CA LYS A 91 -15.90 -5.02 -8.84
C LYS A 91 -15.88 -5.51 -7.38
N PRO A 92 -14.76 -5.51 -6.65
CA PRO A 92 -14.72 -4.87 -5.34
C PRO A 92 -14.75 -3.35 -5.59
N GLN A 93 -15.53 -2.64 -4.81
CA GLN A 93 -15.84 -1.24 -5.08
C GLN A 93 -14.53 -0.45 -5.17
N GLY A 94 -14.33 0.28 -6.26
CA GLY A 94 -13.59 1.53 -6.19
C GLY A 94 -14.62 2.57 -5.81
N THR A 95 -14.79 2.85 -4.52
CA THR A 95 -15.41 4.13 -4.16
C THR A 95 -14.48 5.24 -4.68
N ASP A 96 -15.07 6.34 -5.16
CA ASP A 96 -14.31 7.51 -5.59
C ASP A 96 -13.28 7.88 -4.49
N ILE A 97 -12.11 8.42 -4.82
CA ILE A 97 -11.14 8.90 -3.80
C ILE A 97 -11.88 9.86 -2.84
N ALA A 98 -12.84 10.63 -3.35
CA ALA A 98 -13.74 11.47 -2.56
C ALA A 98 -14.71 10.71 -1.64
N ASP A 99 -15.16 9.51 -2.01
CA ASP A 99 -16.09 8.70 -1.22
C ASP A 99 -15.38 7.89 -0.12
N TYR A 100 -14.17 7.38 -0.36
CA TYR A 100 -13.32 6.80 0.70
C TYR A 100 -12.92 7.89 1.71
N ARG A 101 -12.52 9.08 1.23
CA ARG A 101 -12.22 10.26 2.07
C ARG A 101 -13.39 10.61 2.99
N LYS A 102 -14.62 10.62 2.47
CA LYS A 102 -15.82 10.94 3.28
C LYS A 102 -16.13 9.84 4.31
N LYS A 103 -15.91 8.57 3.98
CA LYS A 103 -16.15 7.44 4.90
C LYS A 103 -15.13 7.37 6.04
N LEU A 104 -13.87 7.71 5.80
CA LEU A 104 -12.82 7.72 6.84
C LEU A 104 -12.92 8.94 7.78
N LYS A 105 -13.48 10.06 7.32
CA LYS A 105 -13.53 11.34 8.07
C LYS A 105 -14.81 11.56 8.90
N LYS A 106 -15.78 10.64 8.89
CA LYS A 106 -16.99 10.79 9.72
C LYS A 106 -16.62 10.60 11.19
N ARG A 107 -16.67 11.70 11.94
CA ARG A 107 -16.43 11.76 13.38
C ARG A 107 -17.73 12.15 14.09
N ASN A 108 -17.95 11.53 15.24
CA ASN A 108 -19.02 11.89 16.15
C ASN A 108 -18.64 13.16 16.94
N ALA A 109 -19.64 13.82 17.53
CA ALA A 109 -19.43 15.05 18.30
C ALA A 109 -18.54 14.86 19.55
N ASP A 110 -18.37 13.62 20.02
CA ASP A 110 -17.57 13.27 21.19
C ASP A 110 -16.11 12.93 20.86
N GLY A 111 -15.73 12.95 19.58
CA GLY A 111 -14.39 12.62 19.08
C GLY A 111 -14.24 11.16 18.61
N THR A 112 -15.26 10.31 18.73
CA THR A 112 -15.21 8.92 18.27
C THR A 112 -15.45 8.78 16.76
N ARG A 113 -15.07 7.64 16.17
CA ARG A 113 -15.44 7.26 14.80
C ARG A 113 -16.79 6.55 14.79
N GLU A 114 -17.42 6.51 13.62
CA GLU A 114 -18.61 5.69 13.40
C GLU A 114 -18.27 4.20 13.70
N GLU A 115 -18.93 3.61 14.70
CA GLU A 115 -18.74 2.20 15.06
C GLU A 115 -19.31 1.32 13.96
N LYS A 116 -18.43 0.83 13.10
CA LYS A 116 -18.75 -0.13 12.07
C LYS A 116 -17.62 -1.15 11.96
N PRO A 117 -17.93 -2.45 11.78
CA PRO A 117 -16.92 -3.43 11.42
C PRO A 117 -16.13 -2.93 10.21
N MET A 118 -14.80 -2.98 10.30
CA MET A 118 -13.96 -2.51 9.21
C MET A 118 -14.09 -3.45 8.01
N GLU A 119 -14.37 -2.87 6.85
CA GLU A 119 -14.48 -3.63 5.61
C GLU A 119 -13.11 -4.24 5.23
N PRO A 120 -13.07 -5.41 4.56
CA PRO A 120 -11.81 -6.03 4.16
C PRO A 120 -10.89 -5.09 3.39
N GLU A 121 -11.46 -4.29 2.47
CA GLU A 121 -10.71 -3.28 1.71
C GLU A 121 -10.09 -2.21 2.61
N GLU A 122 -10.83 -1.72 3.62
CA GLU A 122 -10.36 -0.72 4.58
C GLU A 122 -9.19 -1.27 5.42
N LYS A 123 -9.29 -2.54 5.85
CA LYS A 123 -8.21 -3.22 6.60
C LYS A 123 -6.90 -3.26 5.82
N VAL A 124 -6.95 -3.57 4.53
CA VAL A 124 -5.73 -3.64 3.70
C VAL A 124 -5.03 -2.31 3.60
N TRP A 125 -5.78 -1.21 3.42
CA TRP A 125 -5.19 0.12 3.37
C TRP A 125 -4.53 0.51 4.69
N GLU A 126 -5.16 0.18 5.83
CA GLU A 126 -4.57 0.44 7.15
C GLU A 126 -3.29 -0.37 7.38
N ILE A 127 -3.30 -1.67 7.01
CA ILE A 127 -2.12 -2.53 7.08
C ILE A 127 -1.00 -1.98 6.20
N LEU A 128 -1.29 -1.58 4.97
CA LEU A 128 -0.30 -1.00 4.06
C LEU A 128 0.26 0.33 4.56
N LEU A 129 -0.55 1.15 5.24
CA LEU A 129 -0.12 2.44 5.79
C LEU A 129 0.82 2.30 6.99
N SER A 130 0.71 1.20 7.74
CA SER A 130 1.60 0.92 8.88
C SER A 130 2.71 -0.08 8.57
N ALA A 131 2.66 -0.80 7.45
CA ALA A 131 3.68 -1.76 7.07
C ALA A 131 4.96 -1.11 6.52
N ASP A 132 6.09 -1.79 6.72
CA ASP A 132 7.33 -1.49 6.02
C ASP A 132 7.16 -1.71 4.51
N LYS A 133 7.83 -0.87 3.69
CA LYS A 133 7.80 -1.00 2.22
C LYS A 133 8.21 -2.39 1.72
N LYS A 134 9.09 -3.09 2.44
CA LYS A 134 9.56 -4.45 2.11
C LYS A 134 8.42 -5.49 2.18
N ASP A 135 7.38 -5.22 2.96
CA ASP A 135 6.25 -6.13 3.16
C ASP A 135 5.10 -5.89 2.17
N TYR A 136 5.15 -4.81 1.39
CA TYR A 136 4.05 -4.42 0.49
C TYR A 136 3.73 -5.49 -0.55
N GLU A 137 4.75 -6.13 -1.13
CA GLU A 137 4.53 -7.20 -2.12
C GLU A 137 3.76 -8.37 -1.53
N ARG A 138 4.17 -8.84 -0.34
CA ARG A 138 3.52 -9.94 0.37
C ARG A 138 2.07 -9.59 0.74
N ILE A 139 1.85 -8.38 1.27
CA ILE A 139 0.52 -7.90 1.64
C ILE A 139 -0.37 -7.80 0.39
N CYS A 140 0.13 -7.20 -0.69
CA CYS A 140 -0.64 -7.08 -1.94
C CYS A 140 -1.02 -8.45 -2.51
N ALA A 141 -0.11 -9.43 -2.47
CA ALA A 141 -0.39 -10.79 -2.91
C ALA A 141 -1.49 -11.47 -2.07
N GLU A 142 -1.45 -11.31 -0.74
CA GLU A 142 -2.46 -11.85 0.19
C GLU A 142 -3.87 -11.32 -0.10
N TYR A 143 -3.97 -10.05 -0.52
CA TYR A 143 -5.23 -9.37 -0.77
C TYR A 143 -5.60 -9.20 -2.25
N GLY A 144 -4.84 -9.83 -3.17
CA GLY A 144 -5.11 -9.79 -4.61
C GLY A 144 -4.93 -8.40 -5.26
N ILE A 145 -4.12 -7.52 -4.67
CA ILE A 145 -3.78 -6.22 -5.25
C ILE A 145 -2.73 -6.43 -6.35
N THR A 146 -3.09 -6.11 -7.59
CA THR A 146 -2.22 -6.26 -8.76
C THR A 146 -1.72 -4.92 -9.33
N ASP A 147 -2.48 -3.84 -9.13
CA ASP A 147 -2.07 -2.48 -9.51
C ASP A 147 -1.20 -1.83 -8.41
N PHE A 148 0.07 -2.25 -8.34
CA PHE A 148 1.04 -1.71 -7.39
C PHE A 148 1.26 -0.20 -7.54
N ARG A 149 1.25 0.33 -8.77
CA ARG A 149 1.54 1.75 -8.99
C ARG A 149 0.38 2.64 -8.56
N GLY A 150 -0.85 2.28 -8.92
CA GLY A 150 -2.04 2.97 -8.43
C GLY A 150 -2.17 2.87 -6.92
N MET A 151 -1.89 1.70 -6.35
CA MET A 151 -1.86 1.48 -4.91
C MET A 151 -0.82 2.37 -4.22
N LEU A 152 0.44 2.39 -4.68
CA LEU A 152 1.49 3.22 -4.10
C LEU A 152 1.18 4.72 -4.20
N LYS A 153 0.60 5.16 -5.33
CA LYS A 153 0.15 6.54 -5.49
C LYS A 153 -0.92 6.88 -4.45
N LYS A 154 -1.92 6.01 -4.30
CA LYS A 154 -3.00 6.16 -3.31
C LYS A 154 -2.46 6.15 -1.88
N LEU A 155 -1.51 5.26 -1.55
CA LEU A 155 -0.85 5.25 -0.23
C LEU A 155 -0.12 6.56 0.05
N CYS A 156 0.59 7.11 -0.94
CA CYS A 156 1.28 8.39 -0.77
C CYS A 156 0.29 9.54 -0.48
N GLU A 157 -0.81 9.59 -1.23
CA GLU A 157 -1.89 10.57 -1.02
C GLU A 157 -2.52 10.40 0.38
N MET A 158 -2.90 9.18 0.76
CA MET A 158 -3.47 8.87 2.07
C MET A 158 -2.52 9.19 3.23
N LYS A 159 -1.23 8.87 3.08
CA LYS A 159 -0.21 9.15 4.09
C LYS A 159 -0.05 10.65 4.32
N LYS A 160 -0.01 11.43 3.24
CA LYS A 160 0.07 12.90 3.32
C LYS A 160 -1.17 13.49 3.99
N GLU A 161 -2.37 13.05 3.59
CA GLU A 161 -3.61 13.52 4.22
C GLU A 161 -3.67 13.17 5.71
N ARG A 162 -3.27 11.95 6.08
CA ARG A 162 -3.19 11.52 7.48
C ARG A 162 -2.20 12.37 8.27
N GLU A 163 -1.03 12.65 7.71
CA GLU A 163 -0.02 13.51 8.36
C GLU A 163 -0.55 14.92 8.62
N GLU A 164 -1.29 15.50 7.67
CA GLU A 164 -1.95 16.80 7.83
C GLU A 164 -3.02 16.79 8.94
N GLU A 165 -3.80 15.70 9.05
CA GLU A 165 -4.82 15.55 10.11
C GLU A 165 -4.19 15.32 11.49
N ILE A 166 -3.18 14.45 11.58
CA ILE A 166 -2.41 14.20 12.79
C ILE A 166 -1.78 15.49 13.30
N ALA A 167 -1.22 16.30 12.39
CA ALA A 167 -0.64 17.60 12.72
C ALA A 167 -1.67 18.58 13.32
N GLY A 168 -2.97 18.32 13.22
CA GLY A 168 -4.02 19.07 13.92
C GLY A 168 -3.98 18.88 15.45
N PHE A 169 -3.57 17.70 15.92
CA PHE A 169 -3.69 17.30 17.34
C PHE A 169 -2.35 16.96 17.99
N ILE A 170 -1.35 16.57 17.20
CA ILE A 170 -0.04 16.12 17.68
C ILE A 170 1.03 17.04 17.09
N SER A 171 1.91 17.56 17.95
CA SER A 171 3.02 18.40 17.53
C SER A 171 4.25 17.58 17.11
N GLN A 172 4.45 16.41 17.71
CA GLN A 172 5.55 15.51 17.37
C GLN A 172 5.19 14.05 17.68
N ILE A 173 5.59 13.13 16.80
CA ILE A 173 5.59 11.68 17.04
C ILE A 173 7.04 11.21 16.90
N SER A 174 7.57 10.57 17.95
CA SER A 174 8.98 10.15 17.99
C SER A 174 9.14 8.64 17.78
N SER A 175 8.21 7.83 18.26
CA SER A 175 8.23 6.38 18.11
C SER A 175 6.80 5.83 18.12
N LEU A 176 6.54 4.89 17.21
CA LEU A 176 5.32 4.09 17.17
C LEU A 176 5.76 2.63 17.09
N LYS A 177 5.58 1.89 18.16
CA LYS A 177 5.94 0.47 18.20
C LYS A 177 4.72 -0.38 17.96
N HIS A 178 4.86 -1.28 16.99
CA HIS A 178 3.88 -2.32 16.75
C HIS A 178 3.67 -3.17 18.00
N ILE A 179 2.57 -3.91 18.01
CA ILE A 179 2.22 -4.75 19.13
C ILE A 179 3.37 -5.72 19.46
N ASP A 180 3.73 -5.77 20.73
CA ASP A 180 4.81 -6.59 21.26
C ASP A 180 4.28 -7.47 22.38
N VAL A 181 4.47 -8.79 22.24
CA VAL A 181 3.99 -9.78 23.22
C VAL A 181 5.03 -9.94 24.32
N LYS A 182 4.60 -9.77 25.56
CA LYS A 182 5.41 -9.87 26.78
C LYS A 182 5.32 -11.27 27.39
N GLU A 183 6.28 -11.58 28.26
CA GLU A 183 6.39 -12.89 28.92
C GLU A 183 5.23 -13.20 29.88
N ASP A 184 4.52 -12.18 30.34
CA ASP A 184 3.39 -12.24 31.28
C ASP A 184 2.02 -12.48 30.61
N ASN A 185 2.00 -12.95 29.36
CA ASN A 185 0.80 -13.12 28.56
C ASN A 185 0.02 -11.80 28.36
N CYS A 186 0.75 -10.68 28.34
CA CYS A 186 0.23 -9.37 27.93
C CYS A 186 0.83 -8.97 26.58
N ALA A 187 0.13 -8.14 25.82
CA ALA A 187 0.68 -7.46 24.66
C ALA A 187 0.64 -5.95 24.85
N THR A 188 1.64 -5.25 24.33
CA THR A 188 1.73 -3.79 24.45
C THR A 188 1.86 -3.09 23.11
N ILE A 189 1.18 -1.95 22.96
CA ILE A 189 1.37 -0.99 21.87
C ILE A 189 1.95 0.27 22.49
N GLU A 190 3.13 0.71 22.04
CA GLU A 190 3.82 1.88 22.60
C GLU A 190 3.85 3.05 21.60
N LEU A 191 3.46 4.24 22.06
CA LEU A 191 3.46 5.46 21.28
C LEU A 191 4.16 6.58 22.05
N ASP A 192 5.18 7.20 21.46
CA ASP A 192 5.83 8.40 21.99
C ASP A 192 5.36 9.62 21.19
N MET A 193 4.44 10.40 21.78
CA MET A 193 3.77 11.51 21.11
C MET A 193 3.58 12.74 22.00
N ASP A 194 3.63 13.92 21.37
CA ASP A 194 3.38 15.22 21.99
C ASP A 194 2.04 15.79 21.53
N LEU A 195 1.01 15.63 22.37
CA LEU A 195 -0.30 16.23 22.11
C LEU A 195 -0.20 17.76 22.18
N LYS A 196 -0.87 18.45 21.25
CA LYS A 196 -1.02 19.90 21.27
C LYS A 196 -1.93 20.35 22.42
N ASP A 197 -2.97 19.57 22.68
CA ASP A 197 -3.87 19.76 23.82
C ASP A 197 -3.78 18.51 24.72
N PRO A 198 -3.28 18.64 25.96
CA PRO A 198 -3.22 17.53 26.92
C PRO A 198 -4.58 16.92 27.29
N SER A 199 -5.68 17.62 27.01
CA SER A 199 -7.05 17.11 27.22
C SER A 199 -7.60 16.33 26.03
N SER A 200 -6.85 16.20 24.93
CA SER A 200 -7.26 15.44 23.75
C SER A 200 -7.56 13.99 24.12
N LYS A 201 -8.68 13.47 23.63
CA LYS A 201 -9.11 12.10 23.87
C LYS A 201 -8.38 11.14 22.95
N ILE A 202 -8.00 9.99 23.51
CA ILE A 202 -7.36 8.89 22.81
C ILE A 202 -8.32 7.71 22.83
N PHE A 203 -8.45 7.04 21.70
CA PHE A 203 -9.32 5.89 21.52
C PHE A 203 -8.54 4.71 20.97
N LEU A 204 -8.90 3.50 21.41
CA LEU A 204 -8.38 2.25 20.90
C LEU A 204 -9.48 1.54 20.13
N TYR A 205 -9.17 1.00 18.96
CA TYR A 205 -10.09 0.19 18.17
C TYR A 205 -9.45 -1.15 17.84
N LYS A 206 -10.30 -2.15 17.66
CA LYS A 206 -9.96 -3.45 17.10
C LYS A 206 -10.93 -3.75 15.97
N ASP A 207 -10.39 -3.98 14.77
CA ASP A 207 -11.17 -4.27 13.57
C ASP A 207 -12.28 -3.22 13.28
N GLY A 208 -12.02 -1.96 13.64
CA GLY A 208 -12.97 -0.84 13.49
C GLY A 208 -13.97 -0.68 14.64
N VAL A 209 -13.98 -1.59 15.61
CA VAL A 209 -14.85 -1.53 16.79
C VAL A 209 -14.10 -0.93 17.97
N MET A 210 -14.71 0.02 18.67
CA MET A 210 -14.08 0.68 19.82
C MET A 210 -13.83 -0.34 20.93
N VAL A 211 -12.62 -0.29 21.50
CA VAL A 211 -12.18 -1.13 22.59
C VAL A 211 -12.14 -0.29 23.87
N PRO A 212 -13.04 -0.54 24.84
CA PRO A 212 -12.98 0.11 26.13
C PRO A 212 -11.68 -0.24 26.85
N PHE A 213 -11.02 0.77 27.44
CA PHE A 213 -9.83 0.59 28.26
C PHE A 213 -9.90 1.48 29.51
N THR A 214 -9.11 1.15 30.53
CA THR A 214 -8.96 1.98 31.73
C THR A 214 -7.61 2.68 31.78
N VAL A 215 -7.58 3.89 32.33
CA VAL A 215 -6.33 4.62 32.58
C VAL A 215 -5.67 4.15 33.89
N GLU A 216 -6.47 3.64 34.82
CA GLU A 216 -6.02 3.01 36.05
C GLU A 216 -5.79 1.50 35.82
N GLU A 217 -4.63 1.01 36.27
CA GLU A 217 -4.24 -0.39 36.14
C GLU A 217 -5.06 -1.24 37.12
N SER A 218 -6.20 -1.73 36.66
CA SER A 218 -7.03 -2.69 37.39
C SER A 218 -6.77 -4.12 36.89
N GLU A 219 -6.93 -5.11 37.77
CA GLU A 219 -6.83 -6.52 37.40
C GLU A 219 -8.05 -6.99 36.59
N SER A 220 -9.20 -6.30 36.71
CA SER A 220 -10.45 -6.72 36.09
C SER A 220 -10.60 -6.33 34.62
N MET A 221 -9.90 -5.28 34.16
CA MET A 221 -10.04 -4.78 32.79
C MET A 221 -8.98 -5.36 31.88
N LYS A 222 -9.44 -5.83 30.72
CA LYS A 222 -8.60 -6.48 29.72
C LYS A 222 -7.64 -5.50 29.04
N HIS A 223 -8.11 -4.29 28.77
CA HIS A 223 -7.33 -3.25 28.09
C HIS A 223 -7.07 -2.09 29.05
N SER A 224 -5.84 -1.60 29.08
CA SER A 224 -5.47 -0.42 29.88
C SER A 224 -4.53 0.51 29.12
N LEU A 225 -4.59 1.80 29.41
CA LEU A 225 -3.68 2.82 28.89
C LEU A 225 -2.88 3.42 30.04
N LYS A 226 -1.55 3.28 29.98
CA LYS A 226 -0.63 3.94 30.91
C LYS A 226 0.10 5.08 30.21
N GLN A 227 0.04 6.27 30.80
CA GLN A 227 0.80 7.43 30.31
C GLN A 227 1.95 7.77 31.27
N VAL A 228 3.16 7.84 30.74
CA VAL A 228 4.36 8.29 31.47
C VAL A 228 5.04 9.39 30.66
N GLY A 229 4.78 10.64 31.03
CA GLY A 229 5.22 11.79 30.25
C GLY A 229 4.59 11.78 28.85
N LYS A 230 5.43 11.64 27.83
CA LYS A 230 5.04 11.60 26.39
C LYS A 230 4.80 10.17 25.88
N LYS A 231 5.08 9.17 26.71
CA LYS A 231 4.94 7.76 26.36
C LYS A 231 3.54 7.26 26.76
N TYR A 232 2.82 6.72 25.79
CA TYR A 232 1.52 6.10 25.93
C TYR A 232 1.67 4.60 25.67
N VAL A 233 1.24 3.78 26.61
CA VAL A 233 1.35 2.32 26.52
C VAL A 233 -0.04 1.71 26.69
N PHE A 234 -0.59 1.21 25.59
CA PHE A 234 -1.76 0.35 25.64
C PHE A 234 -1.32 -1.06 25.98
N THR A 235 -2.00 -1.70 26.93
CA THR A 235 -1.74 -3.07 27.36
C THR A 235 -3.00 -3.90 27.16
N ILE A 236 -2.86 -5.06 26.54
CA ILE A 236 -3.88 -6.10 26.40
C ILE A 236 -3.46 -7.25 27.32
N LYS A 237 -4.23 -7.52 28.37
CA LYS A 237 -3.96 -8.60 29.34
C LYS A 237 -4.64 -9.89 28.95
N ASN A 238 -4.12 -11.01 29.44
CA ASN A 238 -4.72 -12.35 29.28
C ASN A 238 -4.97 -12.68 27.80
N LEU A 239 -3.90 -12.66 27.00
CA LEU A 239 -4.01 -12.92 25.56
C LEU A 239 -4.62 -14.28 25.28
N GLY A 240 -5.49 -14.31 24.27
CA GLY A 240 -6.07 -15.52 23.69
C GLY A 240 -6.37 -15.34 22.20
N ALA A 241 -6.88 -16.39 21.55
CA ALA A 241 -7.16 -16.36 20.11
C ALA A 241 -8.12 -15.25 19.68
N GLY A 242 -9.01 -14.82 20.57
CA GLY A 242 -9.93 -13.72 20.33
C GLY A 242 -9.29 -12.33 20.35
N ASP A 243 -7.99 -12.22 20.62
CA ASP A 243 -7.25 -10.94 20.62
C ASP A 243 -6.60 -10.63 19.28
N ALA A 244 -6.35 -11.62 18.43
CA ALA A 244 -5.88 -11.40 17.07
C ALA A 244 -6.81 -10.45 16.28
N GLY A 245 -6.22 -9.53 15.52
CA GLY A 245 -6.92 -8.53 14.72
C GLY A 245 -6.11 -7.25 14.52
N LEU A 246 -6.67 -6.33 13.74
CA LEU A 246 -6.05 -5.04 13.46
C LEU A 246 -6.41 -4.03 14.56
N TYR A 247 -5.42 -3.63 15.34
CA TYR A 247 -5.56 -2.58 16.35
C TYR A 247 -5.25 -1.21 15.75
N SER A 248 -6.01 -0.19 16.14
CA SER A 248 -5.76 1.19 15.74
C SER A 248 -5.91 2.15 16.91
N VAL A 249 -5.02 3.15 16.96
CA VAL A 249 -5.02 4.19 17.99
C VAL A 249 -5.38 5.50 17.31
N ASP A 250 -6.38 6.17 17.85
CA ASP A 250 -6.92 7.40 17.31
C ASP A 250 -6.86 8.52 18.36
N VAL A 251 -6.58 9.75 17.92
CA VAL A 251 -6.62 10.96 18.74
C VAL A 251 -7.66 11.91 18.14
N GLU A 252 -8.68 12.28 18.92
CA GLU A 252 -9.81 13.11 18.43
C GLU A 252 -10.43 12.59 17.11
N GLY A 253 -10.49 11.27 16.99
CA GLY A 253 -11.05 10.55 15.85
C GLY A 253 -10.13 10.48 14.62
N VAL A 254 -8.89 10.95 14.73
CA VAL A 254 -7.86 10.80 13.68
C VAL A 254 -7.00 9.59 14.00
N ASN A 255 -6.91 8.66 13.06
CA ASN A 255 -6.03 7.51 13.20
C ASN A 255 -4.55 7.94 13.14
N ILE A 256 -3.81 7.65 14.21
CA ILE A 256 -2.38 7.99 14.31
C ILE A 256 -1.49 6.77 14.08
N PHE A 257 -1.98 5.57 14.39
CA PHE A 257 -1.22 4.34 14.29
C PHE A 257 -2.13 3.13 14.16
N SER A 258 -1.69 2.14 13.39
CA SER A 258 -2.39 0.87 13.18
C SER A 258 -1.37 -0.27 13.26
N THR A 259 -1.73 -1.37 13.92
CA THR A 259 -0.84 -2.53 14.11
C THR A 259 -1.63 -3.83 14.07
N ASP A 260 -1.16 -4.78 13.27
CA ASP A 260 -1.81 -6.08 13.10
C ASP A 260 -1.29 -7.07 14.14
N PHE A 261 -2.19 -7.69 14.90
CA PHE A 261 -1.87 -8.74 15.86
C PHE A 261 -2.36 -10.09 15.33
N LYS A 262 -1.44 -11.05 15.23
CA LYS A 262 -1.70 -12.38 14.67
C LYS A 262 -1.70 -13.46 15.75
#